data_AF-A0A7S7J3S3-F1
#
_entry.id   AF-A0A7S7J3S3-F1
#
_cell.length_a   1.000
_cell.length_b   1.000
_cell.length_c   1.000
_cell.angle_alpha   90.00
_cell.angle_beta   90.00
_cell.angle_gamma   90.00
#
_symmetry.space_group_name_H-M   'P 1'
#
loop_
_entity.id
_entity.type
_entity.pdbx_description
1 polymer ?
#
loop_
_entity_poly.entity_id
_entity_poly.type
_entity_poly.pdbx_seq_one_letter_code
_entity_poly.pdbx_strand_id
1 'polypeptide(L)'
;MKPLELSGDAVGKGNLILVNPSHPIQNEVARERLVSVTHGVTQTPIFLEKQSARMLSEIISILNSADRITPVSGFRSLSEQTEIYNTSLSENGETFTKKYVAIPGCSEHQTGLAIDLAENSGRIDFICPDFPYTGICGEFRKLALRYGFIERYPKGREEITKISHEPWHFRYVGYPHSVIMKENDLTLEEYTDFLKGFPEDGKHLYFSYENNQFEIYYLPVAAEDRILTVVPDGIPYQVSGNNEDGIVMTLWRAQ
;
A
#
# COMPACT_ATOMS: atom_id res chain seq x y z
N MET A 1 29.34 -0.63 -9.67
CA MET A 1 28.34 -1.56 -9.14
C MET A 1 28.76 -1.87 -7.71
N LYS A 2 27.83 -1.80 -6.77
CA LYS A 2 28.06 -2.06 -5.35
C LYS A 2 27.29 -3.30 -4.93
N PRO A 3 27.91 -4.24 -4.18
CA PRO A 3 27.18 -5.35 -3.57
C PRO A 3 26.10 -4.84 -2.61
N LEU A 4 24.92 -5.42 -2.69
CA LEU A 4 23.82 -5.23 -1.76
C LEU A 4 23.46 -6.58 -1.15
N GLU A 5 23.59 -6.67 0.17
CA GLU A 5 23.21 -7.84 0.95
C GLU A 5 21.92 -7.52 1.70
N LEU A 6 20.90 -8.35 1.50
CA LEU A 6 19.61 -8.28 2.20
C LEU A 6 19.43 -9.55 3.03
N SER A 7 18.74 -9.44 4.16
CA SER A 7 18.30 -10.60 4.95
C SER A 7 17.17 -11.35 4.24
N GLY A 8 17.04 -12.65 4.47
CA GLY A 8 15.95 -13.46 3.91
C GLY A 8 14.55 -12.95 4.28
N ASP A 9 14.40 -12.30 5.45
CA ASP A 9 13.15 -11.67 5.88
C ASP A 9 12.75 -10.41 5.09
N ALA A 10 13.61 -9.94 4.17
CA ALA A 10 13.32 -8.80 3.30
C ALA A 10 12.14 -9.06 2.35
N VAL A 11 11.84 -10.33 2.02
CA VAL A 11 10.67 -10.71 1.19
C VAL A 11 9.37 -10.23 1.82
N GLY A 12 9.26 -10.23 3.15
CA GLY A 12 8.08 -9.77 3.88
C GLY A 12 8.12 -8.31 4.30
N LYS A 13 9.00 -7.47 3.72
CA LYS A 13 9.17 -6.05 4.08
C LYS A 13 9.19 -5.15 2.85
N GLY A 14 8.66 -3.93 2.99
CA GLY A 14 8.73 -2.89 1.95
C GLY A 14 7.35 -2.44 1.46
N ASN A 15 7.33 -1.56 0.46
CA ASN A 15 6.11 -0.88 0.02
C ASN A 15 5.20 -1.76 -0.84
N LEU A 16 5.74 -2.78 -1.49
CA LEU A 16 5.06 -3.68 -2.45
C LEU A 16 4.65 -5.03 -1.86
N ILE A 17 4.71 -5.20 -0.53
CA ILE A 17 4.25 -6.43 0.11
C ILE A 17 2.77 -6.68 -0.21
N LEU A 18 2.46 -7.82 -0.83
CA LEU A 18 1.09 -8.25 -1.07
C LEU A 18 0.54 -8.87 0.22
N VAL A 19 -0.46 -8.21 0.81
CA VAL A 19 -1.14 -8.72 2.01
C VAL A 19 -2.61 -8.96 1.66
N ASN A 20 -3.02 -10.22 1.74
CA ASN A 20 -4.38 -10.68 1.49
C ASN A 20 -4.58 -12.08 2.14
N PRO A 21 -5.75 -12.72 2.05
CA PRO A 21 -5.99 -14.02 2.69
C PRO A 21 -5.02 -15.15 2.30
N SER A 22 -4.38 -15.07 1.13
CA SER A 22 -3.37 -16.03 0.66
C SER A 22 -1.94 -15.66 1.06
N HIS A 23 -1.71 -14.40 1.44
CA HIS A 23 -0.39 -13.85 1.78
C HIS A 23 -0.47 -13.10 3.11
N PRO A 24 -0.49 -13.80 4.26
CA PRO A 24 -0.48 -13.15 5.57
C PRO A 24 0.78 -12.31 5.78
N ILE A 25 0.71 -11.38 6.72
CA ILE A 25 1.86 -10.56 7.11
C ILE A 25 2.94 -11.45 7.75
N GLN A 26 4.16 -11.35 7.22
CA GLN A 26 5.31 -12.09 7.73
C GLN A 26 6.07 -11.32 8.81
N ASN A 27 6.04 -9.98 8.78
CA ASN A 27 6.78 -9.12 9.70
C ASN A 27 5.89 -8.00 10.24
N GLU A 28 5.93 -7.79 11.56
CA GLU A 28 5.28 -6.61 12.15
C GLU A 28 6.05 -5.33 11.78
N VAL A 29 5.30 -4.26 11.50
CA VAL A 29 5.91 -2.94 11.30
C VAL A 29 6.49 -2.43 12.62
N ALA A 30 7.77 -2.07 12.58
CA ALA A 30 8.46 -1.51 13.74
C ALA A 30 7.81 -0.18 14.16
N ARG A 31 7.54 0.00 15.47
CA ARG A 31 6.85 1.20 15.99
C ARG A 31 7.58 2.50 15.64
N GLU A 32 8.90 2.46 15.55
CA GLU A 32 9.74 3.62 15.20
C GLU A 32 9.53 4.06 13.75
N ARG A 33 8.92 3.23 12.90
CA ARG A 33 8.55 3.56 11.52
C ARG A 33 7.15 4.16 11.42
N LEU A 34 6.36 4.14 12.49
CA LEU A 34 5.02 4.71 12.52
C LEU A 34 5.07 6.15 13.01
N VAL A 35 4.33 7.03 12.35
CA VAL A 35 4.14 8.42 12.75
C VAL A 35 2.67 8.78 12.68
N SER A 36 2.24 9.65 13.60
CA SER A 36 0.86 10.13 13.62
C SER A 36 0.60 10.99 12.39
N VAL A 37 -0.53 10.74 11.72
CA VAL A 37 -1.13 11.66 10.75
C VAL A 37 -2.24 12.45 11.46
N THR A 38 -2.47 13.67 11.00
CA THR A 38 -3.36 14.69 11.59
C THR A 38 -4.57 14.14 12.35
N HIS A 39 -4.79 14.67 13.55
CA HIS A 39 -5.85 14.36 14.52
C HIS A 39 -7.21 14.19 13.82
N GLY A 40 -7.65 12.93 13.66
CA GLY A 40 -8.91 12.60 13.02
C GLY A 40 -10.13 13.06 13.83
N VAL A 41 -11.32 12.73 13.36
CA VAL A 41 -12.59 12.98 14.09
C VAL A 41 -12.65 12.18 15.39
N THR A 42 -11.86 11.11 15.51
CA THR A 42 -11.62 10.39 16.76
C THR A 42 -10.50 11.12 17.54
N GLN A 43 -10.64 11.26 18.86
CA GLN A 43 -9.56 11.82 19.71
C GLN A 43 -8.29 10.93 19.74
N THR A 44 -8.30 9.81 19.02
CA THR A 44 -7.23 8.82 18.95
C THR A 44 -6.30 9.15 17.78
N PRO A 45 -4.98 9.20 18.00
CA PRO A 45 -4.03 9.41 16.91
C PRO A 45 -4.09 8.25 15.90
N ILE A 46 -4.11 8.59 14.61
CA ILE A 46 -4.02 7.63 13.51
C ILE A 46 -2.57 7.58 13.05
N PHE A 47 -2.01 6.39 12.90
CA PHE A 47 -0.60 6.23 12.50
C PHE A 47 -0.45 5.70 11.09
N LEU A 48 0.63 6.06 10.41
CA LEU A 48 1.05 5.48 9.14
C LEU A 48 2.56 5.29 9.13
N GLU A 49 3.07 4.46 8.22
CA GLU A 49 4.50 4.36 7.93
C GLU A 49 5.02 5.74 7.50
N LYS A 50 6.19 6.15 8.01
CA LYS A 50 6.79 7.49 7.81
C LYS A 50 6.69 8.06 6.40
N GLN A 51 7.06 7.29 5.38
CA GLN A 51 7.03 7.73 4.00
C GLN A 51 5.59 7.89 3.52
N SER A 52 4.72 6.90 3.80
CA SER A 52 3.30 6.98 3.43
C SER A 52 2.59 8.17 4.11
N ALA A 53 2.88 8.42 5.40
CA ALA A 53 2.36 9.56 6.15
C ALA A 53 2.78 10.90 5.54
N ARG A 54 4.05 11.00 5.14
CA ARG A 54 4.57 12.20 4.45
C ARG A 54 3.87 12.41 3.13
N MET A 55 3.74 11.36 2.31
CA MET A 55 3.07 11.45 1.01
C MET A 55 1.60 11.83 1.15
N LEU A 56 0.89 11.27 2.14
CA LEU A 56 -0.48 11.68 2.44
C LEU A 56 -0.55 13.16 2.81
N SER A 57 0.35 13.63 3.66
CA SER A 57 0.40 15.04 4.11
C SER A 57 0.63 16.01 2.95
N GLU A 58 1.48 15.66 1.98
CA GLU A 58 1.70 16.46 0.78
C GLU A 58 0.42 16.57 -0.08
N ILE A 59 -0.30 15.46 -0.29
CA ILE A 59 -1.56 15.47 -1.04
C ILE A 59 -2.59 16.39 -0.35
N ILE A 60 -2.78 16.23 0.97
CA ILE A 60 -3.74 17.03 1.75
C ILE A 60 -3.37 18.52 1.73
N SER A 61 -2.07 18.84 1.79
CA SER A 61 -1.55 20.20 1.70
C SER A 61 -1.83 20.83 0.34
N ILE A 62 -1.49 20.13 -0.75
CA ILE A 62 -1.69 20.60 -2.13
C ILE A 62 -3.16 20.88 -2.43
N LEU A 63 -4.05 20.01 -1.94
CA LEU A 63 -5.49 20.17 -2.12
C LEU A 63 -6.13 21.13 -1.12
N ASN A 64 -5.37 21.62 -0.14
CA ASN A 64 -5.87 22.39 1.00
C ASN A 64 -7.13 21.76 1.60
N SER A 65 -7.08 20.44 1.84
CA SER A 65 -8.25 19.62 2.12
C SER A 65 -8.29 19.06 3.55
N ALA A 66 -7.52 19.63 4.47
CA ALA A 66 -7.39 19.13 5.84
C ALA A 66 -8.72 19.18 6.63
N ASP A 67 -9.61 20.10 6.30
CA ASP A 67 -10.96 20.25 6.86
C ASP A 67 -12.02 19.46 6.07
N ARG A 68 -11.67 18.91 4.91
CA ARG A 68 -12.60 18.25 3.97
C ARG A 68 -12.38 16.75 3.81
N ILE A 69 -11.16 16.27 4.03
CA ILE A 69 -10.79 14.86 3.98
C ILE A 69 -10.27 14.45 5.36
N THR A 70 -10.92 13.45 5.95
CA THR A 70 -10.60 12.98 7.30
C THR A 70 -10.00 11.58 7.24
N PRO A 71 -8.82 11.37 7.85
CA PRO A 71 -8.33 10.02 8.12
C PRO A 71 -9.24 9.30 9.12
N VAL A 72 -9.68 8.10 8.78
CA VAL A 72 -10.60 7.28 9.60
C VAL A 72 -9.85 6.17 10.31
N SER A 73 -9.00 5.45 9.58
CA SER A 73 -8.25 4.30 10.09
C SER A 73 -6.93 4.16 9.33
N GLY A 74 -5.82 4.05 10.07
CA GLY A 74 -4.48 3.86 9.52
C GLY A 74 -3.89 2.56 10.04
N PHE A 75 -2.72 2.59 10.66
CA PHE A 75 -2.14 1.42 11.29
C PHE A 75 -3.09 0.81 12.33
N ARG A 76 -3.28 -0.51 12.23
CA ARG A 76 -4.00 -1.33 13.21
C ARG A 76 -3.08 -2.45 13.68
N SER A 77 -2.94 -2.63 14.98
CA SER A 77 -2.31 -3.83 15.55
C SER A 77 -3.12 -5.09 15.26
N LEU A 78 -2.51 -6.27 15.42
CA LEU A 78 -3.22 -7.55 15.30
C LEU A 78 -4.41 -7.65 16.26
N SER A 79 -4.27 -7.14 17.49
CA SER A 79 -5.35 -7.11 18.47
C SER A 79 -6.51 -6.23 18.04
N GLU A 80 -6.23 -5.03 17.52
CA GLU A 80 -7.29 -4.13 17.01
C GLU A 80 -8.00 -4.74 15.81
N GLN A 81 -7.26 -5.35 14.88
CA GLN A 81 -7.87 -6.06 13.75
C GLN A 81 -8.77 -7.22 14.21
N THR A 82 -8.34 -7.96 15.24
CA THR A 82 -9.11 -9.07 15.82
C THR A 82 -10.40 -8.58 16.46
N GLU A 83 -10.33 -7.47 17.20
CA GLU A 83 -11.51 -6.86 17.83
C GLU A 83 -12.51 -6.36 16.78
N ILE A 84 -12.03 -5.65 15.74
CA ILE A 84 -12.88 -5.14 14.65
C ILE A 84 -13.56 -6.31 13.90
N TYR A 85 -12.79 -7.37 13.60
CA TYR A 85 -13.33 -8.55 12.92
C TYR A 85 -14.42 -9.23 13.75
N ASN A 86 -14.17 -9.48 15.04
CA ASN A 86 -15.14 -10.12 15.93
C ASN A 86 -16.38 -9.25 16.17
N THR A 87 -16.19 -7.94 16.32
CA THR A 87 -17.30 -6.98 16.49
C THR A 87 -18.18 -6.98 15.25
N SER A 88 -17.58 -6.87 14.05
CA SER A 88 -18.34 -6.95 12.79
C SER A 88 -19.03 -8.30 12.62
N LEU A 89 -18.42 -9.43 13.02
CA LEU A 89 -19.11 -10.72 13.00
C LEU A 89 -20.38 -10.70 13.86
N SER A 90 -20.32 -10.11 15.06
CA SER A 90 -21.48 -10.03 15.95
C SER A 90 -22.55 -9.05 15.47
N GLU A 91 -22.14 -7.90 14.92
CA GLU A 91 -23.06 -6.80 14.59
C GLU A 91 -23.60 -6.89 13.16
N ASN A 92 -22.76 -7.28 12.19
CA ASN A 92 -23.06 -7.26 10.76
C ASN A 92 -23.17 -8.66 10.13
N GLY A 93 -22.74 -9.70 10.85
CA GLY A 93 -22.81 -11.09 10.41
C GLY A 93 -21.67 -11.51 9.46
N GLU A 94 -21.52 -12.83 9.32
CA GLU A 94 -20.38 -13.44 8.63
C GLU A 94 -20.22 -13.01 7.16
N THR A 95 -21.32 -12.89 6.41
CA THR A 95 -21.27 -12.54 4.98
C THR A 95 -20.78 -11.13 4.75
N PHE A 96 -21.17 -10.18 5.61
CA PHE A 96 -20.70 -8.80 5.53
C PHE A 96 -19.23 -8.71 5.96
N THR A 97 -18.89 -9.32 7.10
CA THR A 97 -17.52 -9.24 7.64
C THR A 97 -16.49 -9.80 6.68
N LYS A 98 -16.75 -10.97 6.07
CA LYS A 98 -15.83 -11.56 5.07
C LYS A 98 -15.63 -10.70 3.83
N LYS A 99 -16.54 -9.76 3.56
CA LYS A 99 -16.51 -8.88 2.38
C LYS A 99 -15.74 -7.58 2.61
N TYR A 100 -15.78 -7.03 3.83
CA TYR A 100 -15.27 -5.68 4.15
C TYR A 100 -14.23 -5.65 5.26
N VAL A 101 -14.02 -6.76 5.98
CA VAL A 101 -13.05 -6.81 7.08
C VAL A 101 -12.09 -7.94 6.84
N ALA A 102 -10.85 -7.58 6.53
CA ALA A 102 -9.76 -8.54 6.39
C ALA A 102 -9.59 -9.38 7.67
N ILE A 103 -9.29 -10.66 7.49
CA ILE A 103 -9.00 -11.58 8.59
C ILE A 103 -7.76 -11.07 9.36
N PRO A 104 -7.71 -11.20 10.70
CA PRO A 104 -6.54 -10.82 11.47
C PRO A 104 -5.26 -11.49 10.96
N GLY A 105 -4.20 -10.70 10.76
CA GLY A 105 -2.95 -11.15 10.11
C GLY A 105 -2.92 -10.94 8.59
N CYS A 106 -4.06 -10.65 7.97
CA CYS A 106 -4.20 -10.44 6.52
C CYS A 106 -4.74 -9.05 6.17
N SER A 107 -4.69 -8.10 7.12
CA SER A 107 -5.13 -6.72 6.92
C SER A 107 -3.97 -5.81 6.55
N GLU A 108 -4.08 -5.08 5.45
CA GLU A 108 -3.04 -4.12 5.03
C GLU A 108 -2.81 -3.01 6.07
N HIS A 109 -3.79 -2.69 6.91
CA HIS A 109 -3.61 -1.72 8.00
C HIS A 109 -2.52 -2.13 8.99
N GLN A 110 -2.30 -3.43 9.18
CA GLN A 110 -1.22 -3.91 10.06
C GLN A 110 0.18 -3.61 9.51
N THR A 111 0.30 -3.21 8.24
CA THR A 111 1.57 -2.76 7.64
C THR A 111 1.87 -1.29 7.88
N GLY A 112 0.86 -0.49 8.24
CA GLY A 112 0.92 0.97 8.26
C GLY A 112 0.96 1.64 6.88
N LEU A 113 0.78 0.87 5.79
CA LEU A 113 0.77 1.38 4.40
C LEU A 113 -0.65 1.64 3.87
N ALA A 114 -1.69 1.26 4.61
CA ALA A 114 -3.09 1.48 4.24
C ALA A 114 -3.73 2.59 5.07
N ILE A 115 -4.60 3.38 4.44
CA ILE A 115 -5.37 4.43 5.08
C ILE A 115 -6.80 4.43 4.54
N ASP A 116 -7.77 4.46 5.45
CA ASP A 116 -9.17 4.74 5.16
C ASP A 116 -9.41 6.24 5.30
N LEU A 117 -10.03 6.84 4.29
CA LEU A 117 -10.35 8.26 4.23
C LEU A 117 -11.84 8.49 4.06
N ALA A 118 -12.36 9.58 4.63
CA ALA A 118 -13.74 10.01 4.45
C ALA A 118 -13.81 11.46 3.93
N GLU A 119 -14.85 11.78 3.16
CA GLU A 119 -15.29 13.18 3.02
C GLU A 119 -15.90 13.64 4.36
N ASN A 120 -15.44 14.79 4.85
CA ASN A 120 -15.90 15.34 6.11
C ASN A 120 -17.35 15.85 5.98
N SER A 121 -18.30 15.03 6.41
CA SER A 121 -19.74 15.29 6.35
C SER A 121 -20.44 15.21 7.73
N GLY A 122 -19.65 15.31 8.81
CA GLY A 122 -20.13 15.33 10.19
C GLY A 122 -20.23 13.94 10.85
N ARG A 123 -21.02 13.01 10.29
CA ARG A 123 -21.08 11.62 10.77
C ARG A 123 -20.35 10.71 9.78
N ILE A 124 -19.28 10.07 10.25
CA ILE A 124 -18.46 9.15 9.47
C ILE A 124 -18.72 7.73 9.96
N ASP A 125 -19.06 6.82 9.03
CA ASP A 125 -19.08 5.37 9.29
C ASP A 125 -17.64 4.86 9.39
N PHE A 126 -17.34 4.05 10.41
CA PHE A 126 -15.99 3.57 10.64
C PHE A 126 -15.58 2.41 9.71
N ILE A 127 -16.53 1.56 9.31
CA ILE A 127 -16.25 0.38 8.47
C ILE A 127 -16.35 0.74 6.99
N CYS A 128 -17.34 1.55 6.62
CA CYS A 128 -17.59 1.97 5.23
C CYS A 128 -17.72 3.49 5.12
N PRO A 129 -16.64 4.26 5.40
CA PRO A 129 -16.69 5.72 5.29
C PRO A 129 -16.99 6.18 3.87
N ASP A 130 -17.72 7.28 3.72
CA ASP A 130 -18.03 7.81 2.39
C ASP A 130 -16.82 8.55 1.79
N PHE A 131 -16.41 8.14 0.60
CA PHE A 131 -15.32 8.76 -0.16
C PHE A 131 -15.65 8.83 -1.65
N PRO A 132 -16.46 9.83 -2.07
CA PRO A 132 -17.02 9.86 -3.42
C PRO A 132 -15.95 9.97 -4.53
N TYR A 133 -16.33 9.59 -5.75
CA TYR A 133 -15.48 9.71 -6.94
C TYR A 133 -15.42 11.13 -7.51
N THR A 134 -16.20 12.05 -6.96
CA THR A 134 -16.35 13.44 -7.41
C THR A 134 -15.83 14.42 -6.36
N GLY A 135 -15.73 15.71 -6.72
CA GLY A 135 -15.30 16.75 -5.80
C GLY A 135 -13.87 16.54 -5.31
N ILE A 136 -13.63 16.90 -4.04
CA ILE A 136 -12.29 16.87 -3.44
C ILE A 136 -11.73 15.44 -3.30
N CYS A 137 -12.59 14.46 -3.05
CA CYS A 137 -12.22 13.05 -3.00
C CYS A 137 -11.83 12.52 -4.39
N GLY A 138 -12.50 12.99 -5.44
CA GLY A 138 -12.11 12.73 -6.83
C GLY A 138 -10.76 13.34 -7.20
N GLU A 139 -10.48 14.56 -6.75
CA GLU A 139 -9.19 15.24 -6.93
C GLU A 139 -8.07 14.53 -6.16
N PHE A 140 -8.33 14.15 -4.91
CA PHE A 140 -7.43 13.33 -4.09
C PHE A 140 -7.05 12.05 -4.82
N ARG A 141 -8.02 11.28 -5.31
CA ARG A 141 -7.77 10.00 -5.98
C ARG A 141 -6.87 10.13 -7.21
N LYS A 142 -7.00 11.22 -7.97
CA LYS A 142 -6.12 11.50 -9.13
C LYS A 142 -4.70 11.84 -8.69
N LEU A 143 -4.57 12.66 -7.67
CA LEU A 143 -3.27 13.11 -7.17
C LEU A 143 -2.52 11.99 -6.42
N ALA A 144 -3.25 11.16 -5.68
CA ALA A 144 -2.77 10.04 -4.88
C ALA A 144 -1.80 9.11 -5.64
N LEU A 145 -2.08 8.84 -6.92
CA LEU A 145 -1.24 8.03 -7.79
C LEU A 145 0.17 8.59 -7.93
N ARG A 146 0.33 9.91 -8.08
CA ARG A 146 1.65 10.55 -8.20
C ARG A 146 2.44 10.53 -6.89
N TYR A 147 1.73 10.31 -5.79
CA TYR A 147 2.27 10.24 -4.44
C TYR A 147 2.34 8.82 -3.90
N GLY A 148 2.21 7.80 -4.75
CA GLY A 148 2.45 6.42 -4.36
C GLY A 148 1.24 5.65 -3.85
N PHE A 149 0.03 6.23 -3.86
CA PHE A 149 -1.18 5.59 -3.36
C PHE A 149 -2.07 5.07 -4.50
N ILE A 150 -2.70 3.93 -4.27
CA ILE A 150 -3.74 3.34 -5.13
C ILE A 150 -5.05 3.18 -4.36
N GLU A 151 -6.19 3.23 -5.05
CA GLU A 151 -7.44 2.65 -4.52
C GLU A 151 -7.29 1.13 -4.54
N ARG A 152 -7.28 0.50 -3.37
CA ARG A 152 -6.83 -0.89 -3.24
C ARG A 152 -7.84 -1.92 -3.75
N TYR A 153 -9.13 -1.63 -3.55
CA TYR A 153 -10.24 -2.55 -3.81
C TYR A 153 -11.23 -1.93 -4.79
N PRO A 154 -10.89 -1.85 -6.09
CA PRO A 154 -11.76 -1.28 -7.10
C PRO A 154 -12.95 -2.22 -7.40
N LYS A 155 -14.06 -1.62 -7.81
CA LYS A 155 -15.26 -2.35 -8.26
C LYS A 155 -14.95 -3.29 -9.43
N GLY A 156 -15.48 -4.52 -9.37
CA GLY A 156 -15.32 -5.53 -10.42
C GLY A 156 -14.04 -6.38 -10.30
N ARG A 157 -13.22 -6.15 -9.27
CA ARG A 157 -12.00 -6.92 -8.98
C ARG A 157 -12.11 -7.74 -7.68
N GLU A 158 -13.32 -7.93 -7.16
CA GLU A 158 -13.59 -8.61 -5.89
C GLU A 158 -13.17 -10.09 -5.94
N GLU A 159 -13.28 -10.74 -7.11
CA GLU A 159 -12.81 -12.13 -7.29
C GLU A 159 -11.29 -12.26 -7.22
N ILE A 160 -10.54 -11.19 -7.47
CA ILE A 160 -9.07 -11.19 -7.37
C ILE A 160 -8.66 -10.81 -5.95
N THR A 161 -9.16 -9.66 -5.46
CA THR A 161 -8.75 -9.08 -4.18
C THR A 161 -9.36 -9.77 -2.96
N LYS A 162 -10.48 -10.49 -3.16
CA LYS A 162 -11.31 -11.14 -2.12
C LYS A 162 -11.97 -10.17 -1.14
N ILE A 163 -11.93 -8.88 -1.43
CA ILE A 163 -12.58 -7.80 -0.68
C ILE A 163 -13.56 -7.11 -1.63
N SER A 164 -14.68 -6.62 -1.07
CA SER A 164 -15.66 -5.87 -1.85
C SER A 164 -15.11 -4.51 -2.29
N HIS A 165 -15.86 -3.82 -3.14
CA HIS A 165 -15.49 -2.47 -3.56
C HIS A 165 -15.42 -1.51 -2.35
N GLU A 166 -14.26 -0.90 -2.13
CA GLU A 166 -14.00 0.07 -1.05
C GLU A 166 -13.40 1.37 -1.61
N PRO A 167 -14.22 2.39 -1.94
CA PRO A 167 -13.74 3.65 -2.50
C PRO A 167 -12.91 4.49 -1.52
N TRP A 168 -12.92 4.15 -0.23
CA TRP A 168 -12.25 4.87 0.85
C TRP A 168 -10.86 4.32 1.20
N HIS A 169 -10.54 3.07 0.83
CA HIS A 169 -9.31 2.38 1.23
C HIS A 169 -8.19 2.63 0.24
N PHE A 170 -7.16 3.34 0.68
CA PHE A 170 -5.97 3.65 -0.11
C PHE A 170 -4.75 2.90 0.41
N ARG A 171 -4.00 2.29 -0.51
CA ARG A 171 -2.77 1.55 -0.23
C ARG A 171 -1.56 2.28 -0.81
N TYR A 172 -0.55 2.54 0.03
CA TYR A 172 0.74 3.04 -0.42
C TYR A 172 1.59 1.90 -0.98
N VAL A 173 1.94 2.02 -2.27
CA VAL A 173 2.84 1.12 -3.01
C VAL A 173 4.10 1.82 -3.50
N GLY A 174 4.14 3.15 -3.36
CA GLY A 174 5.24 3.99 -3.84
C GLY A 174 5.11 4.42 -5.30
N TYR A 175 5.89 5.44 -5.66
CA TYR A 175 6.04 5.92 -7.02
C TYR A 175 7.33 5.33 -7.61
N PRO A 176 7.33 4.79 -8.85
CA PRO A 176 6.31 4.94 -9.89
C PRO A 176 5.23 3.82 -9.91
N HIS A 177 5.31 2.84 -9.00
CA HIS A 177 4.48 1.63 -9.02
C HIS A 177 2.98 1.92 -9.13
N SER A 178 2.46 2.82 -8.29
CA SER A 178 1.07 3.29 -8.31
C SER A 178 0.61 3.81 -9.68
N VAL A 179 1.47 4.52 -10.41
CA VAL A 179 1.17 5.02 -11.76
C VAL A 179 1.18 3.87 -12.78
N ILE A 180 2.18 2.99 -12.71
CA ILE A 180 2.26 1.81 -13.60
C ILE A 180 1.02 0.93 -13.43
N MET A 181 0.60 0.68 -12.18
CA MET A 181 -0.62 -0.07 -11.87
C MET A 181 -1.84 0.59 -12.49
N LYS A 182 -1.95 1.92 -12.39
CA LYS A 182 -3.09 2.63 -12.97
C LYS A 182 -3.11 2.57 -14.50
N GLU A 183 -1.97 2.77 -15.16
CA GLU A 183 -1.88 2.76 -16.63
C GLU A 183 -2.21 1.38 -17.23
N ASN A 184 -1.95 0.31 -16.47
CA ASN A 184 -2.22 -1.06 -16.88
C ASN A 184 -3.52 -1.63 -16.30
N ASP A 185 -4.28 -0.83 -15.53
CA ASP A 185 -5.50 -1.25 -14.82
C ASP A 185 -5.31 -2.53 -13.96
N LEU A 186 -4.25 -2.55 -13.15
CA LEU A 186 -3.86 -3.71 -12.33
C LEU A 186 -4.23 -3.52 -10.86
N THR A 187 -4.73 -4.57 -10.22
CA THR A 187 -4.70 -4.67 -8.75
C THR A 187 -3.28 -4.95 -8.23
N LEU A 188 -3.07 -4.89 -6.91
CA LEU A 188 -1.76 -5.23 -6.34
C LEU A 188 -1.40 -6.71 -6.58
N GLU A 189 -2.39 -7.61 -6.56
CA GLU A 189 -2.21 -9.02 -6.93
C GLU A 189 -1.66 -9.16 -8.35
N GLU A 190 -2.36 -8.57 -9.32
CA GLU A 190 -1.96 -8.64 -10.73
C GLU A 190 -0.61 -7.94 -10.97
N TYR A 191 -0.33 -6.87 -10.22
CA TYR A 191 0.94 -6.15 -10.31
C TYR A 191 2.11 -6.98 -9.76
N THR A 192 1.90 -7.71 -8.67
CA THR A 192 2.90 -8.64 -8.13
C THR A 192 3.28 -9.69 -9.17
N ASP A 193 2.31 -10.29 -9.85
CA ASP A 193 2.56 -11.25 -10.93
C ASP A 193 3.20 -10.61 -12.16
N PHE A 194 2.73 -9.42 -12.55
CA PHE A 194 3.29 -8.66 -13.67
C PHE A 194 4.79 -8.38 -13.50
N LEU A 195 5.22 -8.01 -12.29
CA LEU A 195 6.62 -7.70 -12.00
C LEU A 195 7.55 -8.91 -12.12
N LYS A 196 7.06 -10.13 -11.87
CA LYS A 196 7.85 -11.36 -12.04
C LYS A 196 8.28 -11.60 -13.50
N GLY A 197 7.61 -10.97 -14.46
CA GLY A 197 7.98 -11.00 -15.88
C GLY A 197 9.28 -10.24 -16.23
N PHE A 198 9.88 -9.53 -15.26
CA PHE A 198 11.06 -8.70 -15.46
C PHE A 198 12.21 -9.09 -14.53
N PRO A 199 12.84 -10.28 -14.71
CA PRO A 199 13.88 -10.76 -13.81
C PRO A 199 15.20 -9.99 -13.94
N GLU A 200 16.03 -9.99 -12.89
CA GLU A 200 17.36 -9.34 -12.82
C GLU A 200 18.32 -9.76 -13.95
N ASP A 201 18.28 -11.02 -14.37
CA ASP A 201 19.13 -11.57 -15.43
C ASP A 201 18.46 -11.50 -16.82
N GLY A 202 17.29 -10.87 -16.92
CA GLY A 202 16.50 -10.79 -18.13
C GLY A 202 16.16 -9.36 -18.57
N LYS A 203 14.95 -9.21 -19.13
CA LYS A 203 14.46 -7.90 -19.58
C LYS A 203 13.90 -7.13 -18.38
N HIS A 204 14.49 -5.98 -18.08
CA HIS A 204 13.95 -5.09 -17.05
C HIS A 204 12.75 -4.28 -17.58
N LEU A 205 11.88 -3.87 -16.66
CA LEU A 205 10.82 -2.92 -16.93
C LEU A 205 11.40 -1.50 -16.91
N TYR A 206 11.38 -0.83 -18.05
CA TYR A 206 11.71 0.59 -18.14
C TYR A 206 10.42 1.40 -18.20
N PHE A 207 10.29 2.37 -17.30
CA PHE A 207 9.11 3.23 -17.23
C PHE A 207 9.54 4.69 -17.22
N SER A 208 8.88 5.52 -18.02
CA SER A 208 9.12 6.96 -18.06
C SER A 208 7.83 7.68 -17.77
N TYR A 209 7.86 8.59 -16.80
CA TYR A 209 6.71 9.41 -16.46
C TYR A 209 7.17 10.82 -16.11
N GLU A 210 6.60 11.80 -16.81
CA GLU A 210 7.09 13.17 -16.86
C GLU A 210 8.59 13.20 -17.22
N ASN A 211 9.45 13.79 -16.38
CA ASN A 211 10.88 13.89 -16.62
C ASN A 211 11.69 12.76 -15.96
N ASN A 212 11.04 11.82 -15.28
CA ASN A 212 11.72 10.76 -14.55
C ASN A 212 11.79 9.47 -15.37
N GLN A 213 12.92 8.76 -15.28
CA GLN A 213 13.10 7.43 -15.86
C GLN A 213 13.42 6.41 -14.79
N PHE A 214 12.71 5.28 -14.86
CA PHE A 214 12.80 4.19 -13.91
C PHE A 214 13.21 2.90 -14.60
N GLU A 215 14.00 2.12 -13.88
CA GLU A 215 14.26 0.73 -14.19
C GLU A 215 13.82 -0.13 -13.03
N ILE A 216 13.01 -1.14 -13.31
CA ILE A 216 12.42 -2.03 -12.32
C ILE A 216 12.72 -3.47 -12.74
N TYR A 217 13.16 -4.27 -11.78
CA TYR A 217 13.35 -5.71 -11.98
C TYR A 217 13.05 -6.49 -10.72
N TYR A 218 12.72 -7.76 -10.91
CA TYR A 218 12.39 -8.74 -9.89
C TYR A 218 13.57 -9.68 -9.65
N LEU A 219 13.83 -9.98 -8.39
CA LEU A 219 14.83 -10.92 -7.93
C LEU A 219 14.12 -12.07 -7.20
N PRO A 220 14.05 -13.27 -7.80
CA PRO A 220 13.53 -14.44 -7.10
C PRO A 220 14.44 -14.79 -5.93
N VAL A 221 13.84 -15.07 -4.78
CA VAL A 221 14.55 -15.43 -3.56
C VAL A 221 14.26 -16.88 -3.25
N ALA A 222 15.29 -17.73 -3.35
CA ALA A 222 15.23 -19.07 -2.78
C ALA A 222 15.19 -18.96 -1.25
N ALA A 223 14.73 -20.00 -0.55
CA ALA A 223 14.70 -20.05 0.92
C ALA A 223 16.13 -20.05 1.51
N GLU A 224 16.78 -18.89 1.48
CA GLU A 224 18.13 -18.62 1.95
C GLU A 224 18.08 -17.48 2.97
N ASP A 225 18.97 -17.52 3.96
CA ASP A 225 19.04 -16.50 5.01
C ASP A 225 19.52 -15.13 4.49
N ARG A 226 20.08 -15.09 3.28
CA ARG A 226 20.72 -13.92 2.67
C ARG A 226 20.46 -13.86 1.19
N ILE A 227 20.26 -12.65 0.70
CA ILE A 227 20.04 -12.35 -0.72
C ILE A 227 21.18 -11.43 -1.15
N LEU A 228 21.91 -11.82 -2.20
CA LEU A 228 23.02 -11.06 -2.76
C LEU A 228 22.67 -10.57 -4.15
N THR A 229 22.69 -9.25 -4.34
CA THR A 229 22.51 -8.60 -5.63
C THR A 229 23.55 -7.48 -5.80
N VAL A 230 23.62 -6.89 -6.99
CA VAL A 230 24.51 -5.77 -7.29
C VAL A 230 23.68 -4.59 -7.80
N VAL A 231 23.91 -3.41 -7.23
CA VAL A 231 23.25 -2.18 -7.67
C VAL A 231 24.25 -1.24 -8.38
N PRO A 232 23.82 -0.46 -9.37
CA PRO A 232 24.66 0.58 -9.97
C PRO A 232 25.11 1.64 -8.96
N ASP A 233 26.34 2.16 -9.13
CA ASP A 233 26.87 3.17 -8.23
C ASP A 233 26.24 4.54 -8.52
N GLY A 234 25.92 5.29 -7.46
CA GLY A 234 25.42 6.67 -7.59
C GLY A 234 23.97 6.79 -8.07
N ILE A 235 23.26 5.67 -8.26
CA ILE A 235 21.86 5.66 -8.69
C ILE A 235 20.96 5.48 -7.46
N PRO A 236 20.02 6.39 -7.18
CA PRO A 236 19.03 6.17 -6.13
C PRO A 236 18.17 4.94 -6.44
N TYR A 237 17.88 4.14 -5.42
CA TYR A 237 17.06 2.95 -5.57
C TYR A 237 16.15 2.71 -4.35
N GLN A 238 15.12 1.90 -4.58
CA GLN A 238 14.25 1.32 -3.56
C GLN A 238 14.25 -0.19 -3.68
N VAL A 239 14.02 -0.83 -2.54
CA VAL A 239 13.95 -2.28 -2.38
C VAL A 239 12.65 -2.61 -1.67
N SER A 240 11.89 -3.56 -2.20
CA SER A 240 10.72 -4.09 -1.52
C SER A 240 10.59 -5.57 -1.79
N GLY A 241 10.33 -6.36 -0.77
CA GLY A 241 9.74 -7.67 -0.97
C GLY A 241 8.32 -7.60 -1.51
N ASN A 242 7.86 -8.71 -2.08
CA ASN A 242 6.48 -8.89 -2.57
C ASN A 242 5.59 -9.68 -1.58
N ASN A 243 6.14 -10.12 -0.44
CA ASN A 243 5.51 -10.97 0.57
C ASN A 243 5.19 -12.41 0.12
N GLU A 244 5.80 -12.85 -0.98
CA GLU A 244 5.56 -14.17 -1.56
C GLU A 244 6.88 -14.92 -1.76
N ASP A 245 7.72 -14.46 -2.69
CA ASP A 245 8.83 -15.25 -3.22
C ASP A 245 10.04 -14.42 -3.68
N GLY A 246 10.01 -13.09 -3.57
CA GLY A 246 11.12 -12.30 -4.06
C GLY A 246 11.13 -10.83 -3.70
N ILE A 247 12.10 -10.13 -4.31
CA ILE A 247 12.39 -8.72 -4.12
C ILE A 247 12.15 -7.97 -5.44
N VAL A 248 11.63 -6.76 -5.35
CA VAL A 248 11.51 -5.80 -6.43
C VAL A 248 12.52 -4.69 -6.19
N MET A 249 13.36 -4.45 -7.19
CA MET A 249 14.32 -3.36 -7.24
C MET A 249 13.76 -2.26 -8.14
N THR A 250 13.81 -1.01 -7.67
CA THR A 250 13.38 0.17 -8.42
C THR A 250 14.51 1.18 -8.43
N LEU A 251 14.99 1.57 -9.61
CA LEU A 251 16.14 2.45 -9.79
C LEU A 251 15.74 3.72 -10.54
N TRP A 252 16.23 4.88 -10.09
CA TRP A 252 16.00 6.19 -10.71
C TRP A 252 17.13 6.50 -11.71
N ARG A 253 16.94 6.20 -12.99
CA ARG A 253 17.98 6.34 -14.03
C ARG A 253 18.19 7.78 -14.50
N ALA A 254 17.16 8.62 -14.46
CA ALA A 254 17.25 10.05 -14.78
C ALA A 254 16.22 10.88 -13.99
N GLN A 255 16.61 12.08 -13.57
CA GLN A 255 15.78 13.15 -12.98
C GLN A 255 15.90 14.40 -13.85
#